data_AF-A0A2N5XB77-F1
#
_entry.id   AF-A0A2N5XB77-F1
#
_cell.length_a   1.000
_cell.length_b   1.000
_cell.length_c   1.000
_cell.angle_alpha   90.00
_cell.angle_beta   90.00
_cell.angle_gamma   90.00
#
_symmetry.space_group_name_H-M   'P 1'
#
loop_
_entity.id
_entity.type
_entity.pdbx_description
1 polymer ?
#
loop_
_entity_poly.entity_id
_entity_poly.type
_entity_poly.pdbx_seq_one_letter_code
_entity_poly.pdbx_strand_id
1 'polypeptide(L)'
;MSTVPKIPQMPTATDGTDVQGVLRRHYAVALKRFAKFAVVLLPLFLSAIVTKIDYLLPLSIAGFIGLLSVAFLLYGRISSARRCARVFRTYPLEFRAPVGKVHEQRPLTLYLRLGGEGGGARIMRAKRLSDGSGWPEGIENGIWFAGDELFGGAAVVPGSEVLLFMQPSEWKETDAERRNAGEERAGKAGRAGLKQYVVPRI
;
A
#
# COMPACT_ATOMS: atom_id res chain seq x y z
N MET A 1 -9.70 35.73 29.73
CA MET A 1 -9.58 35.33 28.30
C MET A 1 -8.14 34.92 28.06
N SER A 2 -7.80 33.64 28.26
CA SER A 2 -6.45 33.13 27.97
C SER A 2 -6.35 32.76 26.50
N THR A 3 -5.55 33.51 25.75
CA THR A 3 -5.08 33.17 24.42
C THR A 3 -4.16 31.95 24.51
N VAL A 4 -4.68 30.77 24.14
CA VAL A 4 -3.87 29.57 23.96
C VAL A 4 -2.88 29.85 22.83
N PRO A 5 -1.56 29.72 23.04
CA PRO A 5 -0.60 29.91 21.97
C PRO A 5 -0.81 28.82 20.91
N LYS A 6 -1.10 29.26 19.68
CA LYS A 6 -1.20 28.40 18.50
C LYS A 6 0.20 27.88 18.20
N ILE A 7 0.54 26.73 18.78
CA ILE A 7 1.75 25.97 18.41
C ILE A 7 1.69 25.80 16.88
N PRO A 8 2.76 26.10 16.13
CA PRO A 8 2.81 25.80 14.71
C PRO A 8 2.65 24.28 14.57
N GLN A 9 1.46 23.85 14.16
CA GLN A 9 1.21 22.47 13.82
C GLN A 9 2.17 22.13 12.69
N MET A 10 3.14 21.26 12.98
CA MET A 10 3.90 20.62 11.91
C MET A 10 2.88 20.00 10.96
N PRO A 11 3.06 20.13 9.63
CA PRO A 11 2.19 19.48 8.65
C PRO A 11 2.24 17.98 8.95
N THR A 12 1.23 17.54 9.69
CA THR A 12 1.05 16.15 10.05
C THR A 12 0.29 15.58 8.87
N ALA A 13 0.65 14.39 8.40
CA ALA A 13 0.04 13.71 7.25
C ALA A 13 -1.50 13.51 7.33
N THR A 14 -2.13 14.03 8.38
CA THR A 14 -3.55 14.09 8.70
C THR A 14 -4.39 14.89 7.68
N ASP A 15 -3.82 15.88 7.01
CA ASP A 15 -4.53 16.74 6.05
C ASP A 15 -4.46 16.26 4.58
N GLY A 16 -3.79 15.13 4.32
CA GLY A 16 -3.57 14.63 2.96
C GLY A 16 -2.44 15.35 2.21
N THR A 17 -1.81 16.37 2.77
CA THR A 17 -0.74 17.14 2.09
C THR A 17 0.60 16.40 2.14
N ASP A 18 0.87 15.61 3.19
CA ASP A 18 2.13 14.86 3.35
C ASP A 18 2.01 13.35 3.06
N VAL A 19 1.51 13.01 1.87
CA VAL A 19 1.47 11.61 1.42
C VAL A 19 2.89 11.02 1.26
N GLN A 20 3.87 11.87 0.94
CA GLN A 20 5.26 11.45 0.77
C GLN A 20 5.91 11.03 2.09
N GLY A 21 5.63 11.72 3.20
CA GLY A 21 6.09 11.36 4.54
C GLY A 21 5.60 9.98 4.97
N VAL A 22 4.31 9.69 4.75
CA VAL A 22 3.71 8.37 5.04
C VAL A 22 4.40 7.27 4.24
N LEU A 23 4.59 7.48 2.94
CA LEU A 23 5.33 6.54 2.07
C LEU A 23 6.75 6.30 2.58
N ARG A 24 7.50 7.37 2.88
CA ARG A 24 8.90 7.29 3.36
C ARG A 24 9.00 6.54 4.68
N ARG A 25 8.04 6.72 5.59
CA ARG A 25 7.98 5.99 6.86
C ARG A 25 7.74 4.50 6.64
N HIS A 26 6.79 4.12 5.77
CA HIS A 26 6.58 2.71 5.41
C HIS A 26 7.83 2.07 4.79
N TYR A 27 8.56 2.81 3.94
CA TYR A 27 9.86 2.36 3.43
C TYR A 27 10.90 2.16 4.52
N ALA A 28 11.05 3.13 5.43
CA ALA A 28 12.04 3.07 6.49
C ALA A 28 11.78 1.91 7.45
N VAL A 29 10.51 1.66 7.81
CA VAL A 29 10.13 0.53 8.67
C VAL A 29 10.41 -0.81 7.99
N ALA A 30 10.05 -0.95 6.71
CA ALA A 30 10.31 -2.18 5.95
C ALA A 30 11.82 -2.45 5.82
N LEU A 31 12.61 -1.43 5.50
CA LEU A 31 14.06 -1.55 5.38
C LEU A 31 14.73 -1.86 6.73
N LYS A 32 14.28 -1.23 7.82
CA LYS A 32 14.78 -1.51 9.17
C LYS A 32 14.54 -2.96 9.58
N ARG A 33 13.39 -3.54 9.24
CA ARG A 33 13.12 -4.96 9.49
C ARG A 33 14.01 -5.87 8.63
N PHE A 34 14.18 -5.56 7.35
CA PHE A 34 15.10 -6.29 6.48
C PHE A 34 16.53 -6.28 7.03
N ALA A 35 17.04 -5.11 7.44
CA ALA A 35 18.38 -4.98 7.99
C ALA A 35 18.58 -5.87 9.24
N LYS A 36 17.59 -5.95 10.12
CA LYS A 36 17.64 -6.85 11.30
C LYS A 36 17.79 -8.32 10.91
N PHE A 37 17.02 -8.79 9.93
CA PHE A 37 17.13 -10.17 9.46
C PHE A 37 18.42 -10.43 8.67
N ALA A 38 18.85 -9.47 7.85
CA ALA A 38 20.07 -9.56 7.07
C ALA A 38 21.31 -9.71 7.97
N VAL A 39 21.37 -9.01 9.11
CA VAL A 39 22.47 -9.14 10.08
C VAL A 39 22.61 -10.58 10.61
N VAL A 40 21.52 -11.34 10.72
CA VAL A 40 21.56 -12.73 11.21
C VAL A 40 21.80 -13.72 10.07
N LEU A 41 21.12 -13.52 8.93
CA LEU A 41 21.17 -14.45 7.79
C LEU A 41 22.46 -14.35 6.98
N LEU A 42 23.05 -13.16 6.88
CA LEU A 42 24.27 -12.93 6.09
C LEU A 42 25.48 -13.66 6.68
N PRO A 43 25.76 -13.63 8.00
CA PRO A 43 26.84 -14.44 8.60
C PRO A 43 26.61 -15.94 8.44
N LEU A 44 25.37 -16.42 8.60
CA LEU A 44 24.99 -17.82 8.38
C LEU A 44 25.29 -18.27 6.95
N PHE A 45 25.02 -17.41 5.98
CA PHE A 45 25.36 -17.68 4.58
C PHE A 45 26.88 -17.66 4.35
N LEU A 46 27.58 -16.65 4.87
CA LEU A 46 29.01 -16.45 4.67
C LEU A 46 29.89 -17.45 5.43
N SER A 47 29.41 -18.05 6.52
CA SER A 47 30.22 -18.92 7.37
C SER A 47 30.81 -20.11 6.60
N ALA A 48 30.04 -20.73 5.70
CA ALA A 48 30.55 -21.84 4.88
C ALA A 48 31.60 -21.40 3.84
N ILE A 49 31.45 -20.19 3.27
CA ILE A 49 32.37 -19.63 2.28
C ILE A 49 33.73 -19.32 2.92
N VAL A 50 33.72 -18.73 4.12
CA VAL A 50 34.94 -18.31 4.82
C VAL A 50 35.67 -19.50 5.44
N THR A 51 34.95 -20.43 6.05
CA THR A 51 35.58 -21.54 6.80
C THR A 51 36.00 -22.71 5.92
N LYS A 52 35.43 -22.85 4.71
CA LYS A 52 35.64 -24.00 3.80
C LYS A 52 35.36 -25.36 4.47
N ILE A 53 34.44 -25.39 5.44
CA ILE A 53 34.03 -26.61 6.14
C ILE A 53 32.76 -27.14 5.45
N ASP A 54 32.85 -28.32 4.83
CA ASP A 54 31.73 -28.94 4.10
C ASP A 54 30.52 -29.24 4.99
N TYR A 55 30.73 -29.48 6.30
CA TYR A 55 29.65 -29.70 7.26
C TYR A 55 28.75 -28.48 7.49
N LEU A 56 29.21 -27.27 7.15
CA LEU A 56 28.42 -26.03 7.28
C LEU A 56 27.56 -25.73 6.03
N LEU A 57 27.67 -26.56 4.99
CA LEU A 57 26.96 -26.36 3.73
C LEU A 57 25.41 -26.33 3.90
N PRO A 58 24.77 -27.20 4.70
CA PRO A 58 23.33 -27.11 4.95
C PRO A 58 22.92 -25.79 5.64
N LEU A 59 23.78 -25.29 6.55
CA LEU A 59 23.53 -24.05 7.28
C LEU A 59 23.62 -22.84 6.35
N SER A 60 24.58 -22.83 5.42
CA SER A 60 24.71 -21.78 4.42
C SER A 60 23.54 -21.78 3.42
N ILE A 61 23.08 -22.96 2.97
CA ILE A 61 21.87 -23.08 2.14
C ILE A 61 20.67 -22.49 2.87
N ALA A 62 20.47 -22.82 4.15
CA ALA A 62 19.38 -22.27 4.94
C ALA A 62 19.48 -20.73 5.07
N GLY A 63 20.68 -20.21 5.31
CA GLY A 63 20.95 -18.76 5.34
C GLY A 63 20.61 -18.08 4.02
N PHE A 64 20.99 -18.68 2.89
CA PHE A 64 20.69 -18.17 1.54
C PHE A 64 19.19 -18.15 1.24
N ILE A 65 18.48 -19.26 1.51
CA ILE A 65 17.02 -19.35 1.31
C ILE A 65 16.30 -18.33 2.21
N GLY A 66 16.74 -18.19 3.47
CA GLY A 66 16.23 -17.17 4.37
C GLY A 66 16.42 -15.76 3.78
N LEU A 67 17.61 -15.45 3.29
CA LEU A 67 17.93 -14.14 2.71
C LEU A 67 17.06 -13.84 1.48
N LEU A 68 16.90 -14.81 0.57
CA LEU A 68 16.02 -14.69 -0.59
C LEU A 68 14.56 -14.48 -0.18
N SER A 69 14.08 -15.20 0.82
CA SER A 69 12.70 -15.09 1.31
C SER A 69 12.42 -13.69 1.87
N VAL A 70 13.32 -13.18 2.73
CA VAL A 70 13.20 -11.84 3.31
C VAL A 70 13.33 -10.77 2.21
N ALA A 71 14.24 -10.94 1.24
CA ALA A 71 14.38 -10.03 0.10
C ALA A 71 13.12 -10.00 -0.77
N PHE A 72 12.49 -11.15 -1.03
CA PHE A 72 11.23 -11.24 -1.77
C PHE A 72 10.09 -10.51 -1.05
N LEU A 73 9.96 -10.70 0.26
CA LEU A 73 8.97 -9.99 1.09
C LEU A 73 9.21 -8.47 1.08
N LEU A 74 10.47 -8.03 1.19
CA LEU A 74 10.83 -6.62 1.10
C LEU A 74 10.48 -6.06 -0.28
N TYR A 75 10.80 -6.77 -1.35
CA TYR A 75 10.46 -6.37 -2.72
C TYR A 75 8.95 -6.21 -2.91
N GLY A 76 8.14 -7.12 -2.36
CA GLY A 76 6.67 -7.01 -2.37
C GLY A 76 6.15 -5.76 -1.65
N ARG A 77 6.72 -5.41 -0.50
CA ARG A 77 6.35 -4.18 0.24
C ARG A 77 6.79 -2.91 -0.49
N ILE A 78 8.04 -2.88 -0.96
CA ILE A 78 8.61 -1.75 -1.70
C ILE A 78 7.84 -1.49 -2.99
N SER A 79 7.53 -2.54 -3.75
CA SER A 79 6.80 -2.42 -5.01
C SER A 79 5.38 -1.91 -4.80
N SER A 80 4.68 -2.36 -3.76
CA SER A 80 3.36 -1.85 -3.38
C SER A 80 3.39 -0.36 -3.03
N ALA A 81 4.36 0.06 -2.22
CA ALA A 81 4.56 1.47 -1.90
C ALA A 81 4.93 2.30 -3.15
N ARG A 82 5.74 1.75 -4.08
CA ARG A 82 6.13 2.44 -5.32
C ARG A 82 4.92 2.66 -6.22
N ARG A 83 4.00 1.70 -6.26
CA ARG A 83 2.74 1.82 -6.99
C ARG A 83 1.87 2.92 -6.41
N CYS A 84 1.69 2.96 -5.09
CA CYS A 84 0.94 4.05 -4.44
C CYS A 84 1.58 5.41 -4.74
N ALA A 85 2.91 5.53 -4.61
CA ALA A 85 3.64 6.74 -4.96
C ALA A 85 3.43 7.17 -6.43
N ARG A 86 3.40 6.20 -7.35
CA ARG A 86 3.15 6.44 -8.77
C ARG A 86 1.72 6.94 -9.03
N VAL A 87 0.74 6.40 -8.30
CA VAL A 87 -0.67 6.85 -8.36
C VAL A 87 -0.78 8.29 -7.85
N PHE A 88 -0.25 8.61 -6.68
CA PHE A 88 -0.29 9.97 -6.11
C PHE A 88 0.43 11.02 -6.96
N ARG A 89 1.42 10.61 -7.77
CA ARG A 89 2.07 11.50 -8.74
C ARG A 89 1.22 11.77 -9.99
N THR A 90 0.33 10.85 -10.34
CA THR A 90 -0.40 10.89 -11.62
C THR A 90 -1.82 11.43 -11.44
N TYR A 91 -2.42 11.20 -10.27
CA TYR A 91 -3.78 11.62 -9.94
C TYR A 91 -3.76 12.65 -8.81
N PRO A 92 -4.60 13.70 -8.89
CA PRO A 92 -4.78 14.61 -7.77
C PRO A 92 -5.39 13.85 -6.59
N LEU A 93 -5.07 14.31 -5.39
CA LEU A 93 -5.61 13.76 -4.16
C LEU A 93 -6.95 14.43 -3.88
N GLU A 94 -8.02 13.64 -3.82
CA GLU A 94 -9.38 14.12 -3.59
C GLU A 94 -9.91 13.55 -2.29
N PHE A 95 -10.46 14.41 -1.43
CA PHE A 95 -11.15 13.94 -0.24
C PHE A 95 -12.49 13.33 -0.61
N ARG A 96 -12.70 12.06 -0.26
CA ARG A 96 -13.93 11.33 -0.52
C ARG A 96 -14.55 10.92 0.82
N ALA A 97 -15.73 11.49 1.10
CA ALA A 97 -16.57 11.15 2.23
C ALA A 97 -18.04 11.14 1.78
N PRO A 98 -18.91 10.32 2.38
CA PRO A 98 -18.61 9.27 3.36
C PRO A 98 -18.00 8.01 2.70
N VAL A 99 -17.36 7.15 3.49
CA VAL A 99 -16.87 5.83 3.05
C VAL A 99 -17.70 4.74 3.71
N GLY A 100 -18.42 3.99 2.89
CA GLY A 100 -19.22 2.85 3.36
C GLY A 100 -18.34 1.63 3.63
N LYS A 101 -18.44 1.06 4.83
CA LYS A 101 -17.79 -0.21 5.18
C LYS A 101 -18.65 -1.37 4.67
N VAL A 102 -18.19 -2.10 3.66
CA VAL A 102 -18.96 -3.22 3.07
C VAL A 102 -18.59 -4.53 3.76
N HIS A 103 -17.33 -4.93 3.66
CA HIS A 103 -16.86 -6.22 4.18
C HIS A 103 -15.36 -6.19 4.46
N GLU A 104 -14.90 -6.97 5.44
CA GLU A 104 -13.49 -7.19 5.71
C GLU A 104 -13.14 -8.65 5.40
N GLN A 105 -12.26 -8.86 4.42
CA GLN A 105 -11.67 -10.17 4.15
C GLN A 105 -10.28 -10.23 4.78
N ARG A 106 -10.19 -10.97 5.89
CA ARG A 106 -8.99 -11.10 6.72
C ARG A 106 -7.74 -11.46 5.89
N PRO A 107 -6.53 -11.04 6.30
CA PRO A 107 -6.21 -10.05 7.33
C PRO A 107 -5.90 -8.63 6.79
N LEU A 108 -5.89 -8.41 5.47
CA LEU A 108 -5.40 -7.16 4.86
C LEU A 108 -6.28 -6.62 3.72
N THR A 109 -7.42 -7.25 3.42
CA THR A 109 -8.33 -6.84 2.35
C THR A 109 -9.61 -6.27 2.94
N LEU A 110 -9.95 -5.04 2.55
CA LEU A 110 -11.17 -4.34 2.92
C LEU A 110 -11.99 -4.06 1.66
N TYR A 111 -13.30 -4.13 1.75
CA TYR A 111 -14.22 -3.75 0.70
C TYR A 111 -14.91 -2.46 1.11
N LEU A 112 -14.62 -1.39 0.39
CA LEU A 112 -15.05 -0.03 0.68
C LEU A 112 -15.99 0.43 -0.44
N ARG A 113 -17.02 1.19 -0.10
CA ARG A 113 -17.80 1.95 -1.08
C ARG A 113 -17.36 3.41 -1.02
N LEU A 114 -16.89 3.95 -2.16
CA LEU A 114 -16.50 5.36 -2.29
C LEU A 114 -17.71 6.19 -2.71
N GLY A 115 -18.21 7.05 -1.82
CA GLY A 115 -19.42 7.84 -2.05
C GLY A 115 -20.65 7.27 -1.32
N GLY A 116 -21.59 8.15 -0.97
CA GLY A 116 -22.82 7.80 -0.24
C GLY A 116 -23.75 6.87 -1.03
N GLU A 117 -24.89 6.51 -0.43
CA GLU A 117 -25.85 5.50 -0.93
C GLU A 117 -26.48 5.81 -2.32
N GLY A 118 -26.15 6.92 -2.96
CA GLY A 118 -26.60 7.26 -4.30
C GLY A 118 -25.87 6.47 -5.39
N GLY A 119 -26.48 5.37 -5.82
CA GLY A 119 -26.54 4.80 -7.20
C GLY A 119 -25.29 4.54 -8.06
N GLY A 120 -24.18 5.27 -7.90
CA GLY A 120 -22.98 5.19 -8.74
C GLY A 120 -21.71 4.76 -8.00
N ALA A 121 -21.77 4.60 -6.68
CA ALA A 121 -20.62 4.29 -5.84
C ALA A 121 -20.18 2.81 -6.00
N ARG A 122 -19.09 2.59 -6.75
CA ARG A 122 -18.51 1.26 -7.01
C ARG A 122 -17.81 0.71 -5.76
N ILE A 123 -17.93 -0.60 -5.55
CA ILE A 123 -17.25 -1.30 -4.46
C ILE A 123 -15.78 -1.47 -4.86
N MET A 124 -14.91 -0.97 -3.98
CA MET A 124 -13.47 -1.00 -4.14
C MET A 124 -12.88 -1.96 -3.13
N ARG A 125 -12.11 -2.92 -3.63
CA ARG A 125 -11.22 -3.77 -2.86
C ARG A 125 -9.96 -2.99 -2.50
N ALA A 126 -9.82 -2.62 -1.25
CA ALA A 126 -8.66 -1.98 -0.67
C ALA A 126 -7.74 -3.00 0.01
N LYS A 127 -6.45 -2.97 -0.34
CA LYS A 127 -5.40 -3.71 0.35
C LYS A 127 -4.60 -2.77 1.24
N ARG A 128 -4.50 -3.11 2.52
CA ARG A 128 -3.68 -2.37 3.49
C ARG A 128 -2.20 -2.65 3.26
N LEU A 129 -1.38 -1.60 3.23
CA LEU A 129 0.08 -1.71 3.11
C LEU A 129 0.80 -1.81 4.48
N SER A 130 0.16 -1.32 5.53
CA SER A 130 0.62 -1.42 6.92
C SER A 130 0.22 -2.75 7.57
N ASP A 131 0.97 -3.14 8.60
CA ASP A 131 0.59 -4.27 9.44
C ASP A 131 -0.51 -3.85 10.40
N GLY A 132 -1.52 -4.69 10.56
CA GLY A 132 -2.65 -4.47 11.46
C GLY A 132 -3.89 -5.16 10.93
N SER A 133 -4.71 -5.69 11.83
CA SER A 133 -6.04 -6.24 11.52
C SER A 133 -7.12 -5.17 11.61
N GLY A 134 -8.32 -5.43 11.08
CA GLY A 134 -9.48 -4.57 11.29
C GLY A 134 -9.52 -3.32 10.43
N TRP A 135 -10.60 -2.57 10.61
CA TRP A 135 -10.82 -1.27 9.98
C TRP A 135 -9.85 -0.21 10.51
N PRO A 136 -9.27 0.65 9.65
CA PRO A 136 -8.45 1.77 10.12
C PRO A 136 -9.32 2.75 10.91
N GLU A 137 -8.79 3.27 12.02
CA GLU A 137 -9.43 4.35 12.76
C GLU A 137 -9.62 5.57 11.86
N GLY A 138 -10.78 6.23 11.97
CA GLY A 138 -11.12 7.43 11.22
C GLY A 138 -11.58 7.21 9.78
N ILE A 139 -11.64 5.95 9.29
CA ILE A 139 -12.07 5.67 7.91
C ILE A 139 -13.53 6.08 7.64
N GLU A 140 -14.40 6.08 8.66
CA GLU A 140 -15.79 6.55 8.51
C GLU A 140 -15.89 8.05 8.19
N ASN A 141 -14.89 8.83 8.59
CA ASN A 141 -14.86 10.28 8.36
C ASN A 141 -14.50 10.62 6.90
N GLY A 142 -14.03 9.64 6.12
CA GLY A 142 -13.59 9.82 4.75
C GLY A 142 -12.14 9.40 4.53
N ILE A 143 -11.73 9.37 3.27
CA ILE A 143 -10.36 9.07 2.87
C ILE A 143 -9.88 10.04 1.79
N TRP A 144 -8.58 10.28 1.77
CA TRP A 144 -7.92 10.97 0.66
C TRP A 144 -7.62 9.95 -0.43
N PHE A 145 -8.37 9.99 -1.54
CA PHE A 145 -8.26 9.07 -2.66
C PHE A 145 -7.58 9.74 -3.85
N ALA A 146 -6.58 9.08 -4.43
CA ALA A 146 -6.02 9.42 -5.73
C ALA A 146 -6.19 8.22 -6.66
N GLY A 147 -6.86 8.42 -7.78
CA GLY A 147 -7.02 7.36 -8.77
C GLY A 147 -8.26 7.55 -9.61
N ASP A 148 -8.76 6.41 -10.08
CA ASP A 148 -9.84 6.32 -11.04
C ASP A 148 -10.79 5.19 -10.60
N GLU A 149 -12.09 5.45 -10.58
CA GLU A 149 -13.07 4.45 -10.14
C GLU A 149 -13.11 3.19 -11.03
N LEU A 150 -12.71 3.28 -12.30
CA LEU A 150 -12.66 2.14 -13.22
C LEU A 150 -11.36 1.33 -13.11
N PHE A 151 -10.25 1.98 -12.76
CA PHE A 151 -8.92 1.36 -12.73
C PHE A 151 -8.37 1.15 -11.31
N GLY A 152 -8.99 1.73 -10.29
CA GLY A 152 -8.51 1.74 -8.92
C GLY A 152 -7.66 2.97 -8.59
N GLY A 153 -6.98 2.91 -7.45
CA GLY A 153 -6.22 4.04 -6.94
C GLY A 153 -5.45 3.70 -5.68
N ALA A 154 -5.00 4.74 -5.00
CA ALA A 154 -4.42 4.67 -3.68
C ALA A 154 -5.14 5.66 -2.77
N ALA A 155 -5.30 5.30 -1.51
CA ALA A 155 -5.92 6.17 -0.52
C ALA A 155 -5.10 6.23 0.78
N VAL A 156 -5.23 7.36 1.46
CA VAL A 156 -4.71 7.60 2.81
C VAL A 156 -5.89 7.82 3.73
N VAL A 157 -5.91 7.12 4.86
CA VAL A 157 -6.91 7.36 5.91
C VAL A 157 -6.41 8.49 6.82
N PRO A 158 -7.19 9.58 7.01
CA PRO A 158 -6.84 10.65 7.93
C PRO A 158 -6.64 10.12 9.35
N GLY A 159 -5.57 10.56 10.01
CA GLY A 159 -5.30 10.23 11.41
C GLY A 159 -4.69 8.85 11.70
N SER A 160 -4.72 7.90 10.76
CA SER A 160 -4.18 6.53 10.99
C SER A 160 -2.91 6.18 10.20
N GLU A 161 -2.38 7.09 9.38
CA GLU A 161 -1.19 6.86 8.51
C GLU A 161 -1.29 5.59 7.64
N VAL A 162 -2.50 5.08 7.46
CA VAL A 162 -2.76 3.84 6.72
C VAL A 162 -2.87 4.15 5.24
N LEU A 163 -1.99 3.51 4.47
CA LEU A 163 -2.06 3.47 3.01
C LEU A 163 -2.89 2.27 2.55
N LEU A 164 -3.86 2.56 1.70
CA LEU A 164 -4.73 1.59 1.05
C LEU A 164 -4.48 1.61 -0.45
N PHE A 165 -4.17 0.46 -1.03
CA PHE A 165 -4.18 0.31 -2.49
C PHE A 165 -5.52 -0.26 -2.92
N MET A 166 -6.25 0.46 -3.76
CA MET A 166 -7.64 0.16 -4.09
C MET A 166 -7.78 -0.29 -5.53
N GLN A 167 -8.57 -1.34 -5.77
CA GLN A 167 -9.00 -1.75 -7.11
C GLN A 167 -10.49 -2.11 -7.08
N PRO A 168 -11.22 -1.94 -8.19
CA PRO A 168 -12.59 -2.45 -8.30
C PRO A 168 -12.69 -3.92 -7.89
N SER A 169 -13.69 -4.26 -7.07
CA SER A 169 -13.95 -5.66 -6.69
C SER A 169 -14.25 -6.52 -7.92
N GLU A 170 -15.02 -5.94 -8.85
CA GLU A 170 -15.50 -6.56 -10.08
C GLU A 170 -14.52 -6.33 -11.25
N TRP A 171 -13.21 -6.42 -10.99
CA TRP A 171 -12.19 -6.10 -12.00
C TRP A 171 -12.44 -6.80 -13.34
N LYS A 172 -12.83 -8.08 -13.34
CA LYS A 172 -13.04 -8.81 -14.60
C LYS A 172 -14.28 -8.35 -15.35
N GLU A 173 -15.35 -8.00 -14.64
CA GLU A 173 -16.64 -7.63 -15.24
C GLU A 173 -16.58 -6.25 -15.89
N THR A 174 -15.73 -5.37 -15.35
CA THR A 174 -15.57 -4.00 -15.84
C THR A 174 -14.48 -3.87 -16.92
N ASP A 175 -14.08 -4.99 -17.55
CA ASP A 175 -13.02 -4.97 -18.56
C ASP A 175 -13.42 -4.24 -19.84
N ALA A 176 -14.66 -4.44 -20.29
CA ALA A 176 -15.21 -3.72 -21.44
C ALA A 176 -15.24 -2.21 -21.20
N GLU A 177 -15.70 -1.77 -20.02
CA GLU A 177 -15.70 -0.36 -19.62
C GLU A 177 -14.28 0.24 -19.59
N ARG A 178 -13.29 -0.49 -19.06
CA ARG A 178 -11.90 -0.03 -19.03
C ARG A 178 -11.29 0.10 -20.42
N ARG A 179 -11.61 -0.83 -21.34
CA ARG A 179 -11.15 -0.74 -22.74
C ARG A 179 -11.77 0.45 -23.46
N ASN A 180 -13.01 0.78 -23.11
CA ASN A 180 -13.77 1.89 -23.70
C ASN A 180 -13.57 3.24 -22.98
N ALA A 181 -12.74 3.29 -21.92
CA ALA A 181 -12.57 4.47 -21.08
C ALA A 181 -11.89 5.68 -21.76
N GLY A 182 -11.54 5.56 -23.05
CA GLY A 182 -10.79 6.54 -23.83
C GLY A 182 -9.28 6.41 -23.64
N GLU A 183 -8.52 6.72 -24.70
CA GLU A 183 -7.05 6.57 -24.70
C GLU A 183 -6.36 7.43 -23.64
N GLU A 184 -6.91 8.61 -23.34
CA GLU A 184 -6.37 9.51 -22.33
C GLU A 184 -6.43 8.89 -20.92
N ARG A 185 -7.61 8.40 -20.53
CA ARG A 185 -7.88 7.79 -19.22
C ARG A 185 -7.11 6.48 -19.06
N ALA A 186 -7.11 5.65 -20.10
CA ALA A 186 -6.31 4.42 -20.14
C ALA A 186 -4.80 4.72 -20.09
N GLY A 187 -4.34 5.77 -20.77
CA GLY A 187 -2.95 6.23 -20.75
C GLY A 187 -2.54 6.70 -19.35
N LYS A 188 -3.38 7.49 -18.68
CA LYS A 188 -3.17 7.95 -17.30
C LYS A 188 -3.13 6.78 -16.31
N ALA A 189 -4.05 5.82 -16.42
CA ALA A 189 -4.02 4.59 -15.65
C ALA A 189 -2.75 3.74 -15.92
N GLY A 190 -2.27 3.73 -17.16
CA GLY A 190 -1.00 3.10 -17.55
C GLY A 190 0.20 3.73 -16.84
N ARG A 191 0.31 5.07 -16.89
CA ARG A 191 1.37 5.81 -16.20
C ARG A 191 1.33 5.62 -14.68
N ALA A 192 0.13 5.44 -14.11
CA ALA A 192 -0.05 5.13 -12.69
C ALA A 192 0.22 3.66 -12.32
N GLY A 193 0.37 2.76 -13.30
CA GLY A 193 0.54 1.31 -13.07
C GLY A 193 -0.74 0.59 -12.65
N LEU A 194 -1.91 1.12 -13.01
CA LEU A 194 -3.23 0.60 -12.66
C LEU A 194 -3.86 -0.30 -13.75
N LYS A 195 -3.22 -0.46 -14.92
CA LYS A 195 -3.77 -1.28 -16.02
C LYS A 195 -3.87 -2.78 -15.71
N GLN A 196 -3.11 -3.26 -14.73
CA GLN A 196 -3.04 -4.67 -14.39
C GLN A 196 -3.81 -4.91 -13.09
N TYR A 197 -4.45 -6.08 -13.02
CA TYR A 197 -4.96 -6.57 -11.74
C TYR A 197 -3.76 -6.88 -10.84
N VAL A 198 -3.71 -6.19 -9.71
CA VAL A 198 -2.51 -6.09 -8.87
C VAL A 198 -2.79 -6.54 -7.44
N VAL A 199 -3.94 -7.17 -7.18
CA VAL A 199 -4.18 -7.83 -5.90
C VAL A 199 -3.80 -9.32 -5.99
N PRO A 200 -2.55 -9.71 -5.67
CA PRO A 200 -2.20 -11.11 -5.52
C PRO A 200 -3.03 -11.74 -4.39
N ARG A 201 -3.54 -12.96 -4.64
CA ARG A 201 -3.82 -13.91 -3.56
C ARG A 201 -2.51 -14.10 -2.81
N ILE A 202 -2.52 -13.81 -1.51
CA ILE A 202 -1.54 -14.37 -0.60
C ILE A 202 -2.06 -15.76 -0.28
#